data_AF-A0A7L3MM01-F1
#
_entry.id   AF-A0A7L3MM01-F1
#
_cell.length_a   1.000
_cell.length_b   1.000
_cell.length_c   1.000
_cell.angle_alpha   90.00
_cell.angle_beta   90.00
_cell.angle_gamma   90.00
#
_symmetry.space_group_name_H-M   'P 1'
#
loop_
_entity.id
_entity.type
_entity.pdbx_description
1 polymer ?
#
loop_
_entity_poly.entity_id
_entity_poly.type
_entity_poly.pdbx_seq_one_letter_code
_entity_poly.pdbx_strand_id
1 'polypeptide(L)'
;SEESYTVMNYATLDQVTVEKVESSDPPSPPPGKAGGHLLRVVLEKDSEGRREEVVLSAETLSDRARWMAALMHREKEKPDTTPKG
;
A
#
# COMPACT_ATOMS: atom_id res chain seq x y z
N SER A 1 18.65 1.62 22.33
CA SER A 1 17.24 1.89 22.59
C SER A 1 16.44 0.75 22.01
N GLU A 2 15.53 0.16 22.78
CA GLU A 2 14.63 -0.90 22.29
C GLU A 2 13.41 -0.19 21.69
N GLU A 3 13.19 -0.34 20.38
CA GLU A 3 12.03 0.25 19.71
C GLU A 3 10.82 -0.64 19.94
N SER A 4 9.82 -0.12 20.65
CA SER A 4 8.53 -0.79 20.86
C SER A 4 7.48 -0.15 19.95
N TYR A 5 6.81 -0.96 19.14
CA TYR A 5 5.76 -0.52 18.23
C TYR A 5 4.41 -1.07 18.68
N THR A 6 3.37 -0.26 18.57
CA THR A 6 1.98 -0.69 18.78
C THR A 6 1.36 -1.06 17.43
N VAL A 7 0.79 -2.27 17.34
CA VAL A 7 0.06 -2.69 16.14
C VAL A 7 -1.28 -1.96 16.10
N MET A 8 -1.49 -1.13 15.07
CA MET A 8 -2.75 -0.40 14.87
C MET A 8 -3.73 -1.18 14.00
N ASN A 9 -3.24 -1.82 12.94
CA ASN A 9 -4.04 -2.66 12.06
C ASN A 9 -3.15 -3.66 11.30
N TYR A 10 -3.76 -4.66 10.68
CA TYR A 10 -3.11 -5.62 9.78
C TYR A 10 -4.09 -6.19 8.76
N ALA A 11 -3.55 -6.69 7.65
CA ALA A 11 -4.26 -7.51 6.67
C ALA A 11 -3.30 -8.55 6.11
N THR A 12 -3.84 -9.67 5.61
CA THR A 12 -3.04 -10.60 4.81
C THR A 12 -2.83 -10.02 3.41
N LEU A 13 -1.74 -10.40 2.76
CA LEU A 13 -1.34 -9.78 1.51
C LEU A 13 -2.33 -10.03 0.35
N ASP A 14 -3.04 -11.16 0.38
CA ASP A 14 -4.13 -11.48 -0.56
C ASP A 14 -5.38 -10.61 -0.35
N GLN A 15 -5.48 -9.94 0.80
CA GLN A 15 -6.54 -8.98 1.13
C GLN A 15 -6.07 -7.53 0.96
N VAL A 16 -4.91 -7.32 0.33
CA VAL A 16 -4.36 -5.98 0.07
C VAL A 16 -4.28 -5.74 -1.43
N THR A 17 -4.88 -4.65 -1.89
CA THR A 17 -4.72 -4.17 -3.26
C THR A 17 -4.08 -2.80 -3.25
N VAL A 18 -3.40 -2.47 -4.35
CA VAL A 18 -2.69 -1.21 -4.49
C VAL A 18 -3.15 -0.51 -5.74
N GLU A 19 -3.61 0.71 -5.56
CA GLU A 19 -4.08 1.55 -6.63
C GLU A 19 -3.09 2.68 -6.90
N LYS A 20 -2.85 2.92 -8.19
CA LYS A 20 -2.09 4.07 -8.64
C LYS A 20 -2.97 5.30 -8.44
N VAL A 21 -2.61 6.13 -7.47
CA VAL A 21 -3.14 7.50 -7.41
C VAL A 21 -2.51 8.22 -8.58
N GLU A 22 -3.27 8.37 -9.67
CA GLU A 22 -2.89 9.31 -10.72
C GLU A 22 -3.03 10.71 -10.11
N SER A 23 -1.92 11.44 -10.11
CA SER A 23 -1.97 12.89 -9.97
C SER A 23 -2.71 13.40 -11.19
N SER A 24 -4.05 13.40 -11.15
CA SER A 24 -4.84 14.21 -12.06
C SER A 24 -4.35 15.62 -11.84
N ASP A 25 -3.60 16.15 -12.79
CA ASP A 25 -3.14 17.53 -12.82
C ASP A 25 -4.34 18.40 -13.24
N PRO A 26 -5.02 19.13 -12.33
CA PRO A 26 -5.71 20.35 -12.73
C PRO A 26 -4.65 21.43 -12.97
N PRO A 27 -4.88 22.37 -13.91
CA PRO A 27 -3.94 23.45 -14.15
C PRO A 27 -3.74 24.26 -12.86
N SER A 28 -2.53 24.16 -12.30
CA SER A 28 -2.00 24.88 -11.12
C SER A 28 -2.43 24.38 -9.73
N PRO A 29 -1.47 24.06 -8.83
CA PRO A 29 -1.79 23.79 -7.44
C PRO A 29 -1.92 25.10 -6.64
N PRO A 30 -2.79 25.18 -5.61
CA PRO A 30 -2.62 26.16 -4.55
C PRO A 30 -1.34 25.84 -3.76
N PRO A 31 -0.58 26.86 -3.31
CA PRO A 31 0.72 26.65 -2.68
C PRO A 31 0.51 25.97 -1.32
N GLY A 32 0.94 24.70 -1.18
CA GLY A 32 1.09 24.14 0.15
C GLY A 32 1.26 22.63 0.28
N LYS A 33 0.65 21.77 -0.54
CA LYS A 33 0.62 20.32 -0.21
C LYS A 33 0.35 19.33 -1.36
N ALA A 34 0.63 19.69 -2.60
CA ALA A 34 0.48 18.78 -3.76
C ALA A 34 1.85 18.40 -4.33
N GLY A 35 2.56 17.46 -3.68
CA GLY A 35 3.91 17.10 -4.13
C GLY A 35 4.52 15.85 -3.50
N GLY A 36 3.71 14.89 -3.06
CA GLY A 36 4.19 13.62 -2.50
C GLY A 36 4.14 12.49 -3.53
N HIS A 37 5.01 11.49 -3.39
CA HIS A 37 4.94 10.26 -4.19
C HIS A 37 3.86 9.33 -3.61
N LEU A 38 2.59 9.62 -3.94
CA LEU A 38 1.43 8.98 -3.31
C LEU A 38 1.14 7.57 -3.84
N LEU A 39 0.72 6.70 -2.92
CA LEU A 39 0.29 5.33 -3.13
C LEU A 39 -1.03 5.12 -2.38
N ARG A 40 -2.01 4.48 -3.00
CA ARG A 40 -3.24 4.10 -2.30
C ARG A 40 -3.26 2.60 -2.08
N VAL A 41 -3.41 2.20 -0.82
CA VAL A 41 -3.45 0.82 -0.39
C VAL A 41 -4.85 0.55 0.15
N VAL A 42 -5.50 -0.45 -0.40
CA VAL A 42 -6.84 -0.87 0.04
C VAL A 42 -6.69 -2.22 0.73
N LEU A 43 -7.10 -2.28 1.99
CA LEU A 43 -7.29 -3.52 2.73
C LEU A 43 -8.73 -3.95 2.47
N GLU A 44 -8.93 -4.98 1.65
CA GLU A 44 -10.26 -5.56 1.40
C GLU A 44 -10.85 -6.16 2.68
N LYS A 45 -9.97 -6.70 3.54
CA LYS A 45 -10.33 -7.20 4.86
C LYS A 45 -9.22 -6.91 5.87
N ASP A 46 -9.49 -5.94 6.73
CA ASP A 46 -8.64 -5.58 7.87
C ASP A 46 -8.78 -6.58 9.03
N SER A 47 -8.09 -6.28 10.14
CA SER A 47 -8.13 -7.08 11.37
C SER A 47 -9.53 -7.23 12.00
N GLU A 48 -10.44 -6.31 11.71
CA GLU A 48 -11.84 -6.32 12.16
C GLU A 48 -12.79 -6.87 11.09
N GLY A 49 -12.26 -7.31 9.94
CA GLY A 49 -13.04 -7.85 8.84
C GLY A 49 -13.68 -6.79 7.93
N ARG A 50 -13.24 -5.54 8.01
CA ARG A 50 -13.79 -4.39 7.27
C ARG A 50 -12.86 -3.99 6.12
N ARG A 51 -13.43 -3.31 5.12
CA ARG A 51 -12.66 -2.69 4.04
C ARG A 51 -12.15 -1.32 4.48
N GLU A 52 -10.85 -1.09 4.32
CA GLU A 52 -10.17 0.18 4.66
C GLU A 52 -9.32 0.67 3.49
N GLU A 53 -9.31 1.98 3.26
CA GLU A 53 -8.46 2.63 2.27
C GLU A 53 -7.47 3.58 2.95
N VAL A 54 -6.18 3.43 2.63
CA VAL A 54 -5.09 4.22 3.21
C VAL A 54 -4.27 4.87 2.09
N VAL A 55 -4.08 6.19 2.17
CA VAL A 55 -3.18 6.92 1.28
C VAL A 55 -1.83 7.11 1.98
N LEU A 56 -0.79 6.54 1.38
CA LEU A 56 0.59 6.63 1.85
C LEU A 56 1.42 7.55 0.95
N SER A 57 2.41 8.21 1.52
CA SER A 57 3.39 9.03 0.79
C SER A 57 4.78 8.42 0.91
N ALA A 58 5.43 8.15 -0.22
CA ALA A 58 6.84 7.76 -0.23
C ALA A 58 7.78 8.97 -0.30
N GLU A 59 8.98 8.83 0.25
CA GLU A 59 10.02 9.86 0.25
C GLU A 59 10.59 10.12 -1.15
N THR A 60 10.68 9.08 -1.99
CA THR A 60 11.17 9.19 -3.37
C THR A 60 10.29 8.46 -4.39
N LEU A 61 10.40 8.83 -5.67
CA LEU A 61 9.76 8.11 -6.78
C LEU A 61 10.18 6.65 -6.83
N SER A 62 11.45 6.36 -6.54
CA SER A 62 12.02 5.02 -6.51
C SER A 62 11.42 4.19 -5.37
N ASP A 63 11.22 4.77 -4.20
CA ASP A 63 10.54 4.11 -3.08
C ASP A 63 9.09 3.78 -3.45
N ARG A 64 8.37 4.74 -4.05
CA ARG A 64 7.01 4.49 -4.54
C ARG A 64 6.97 3.35 -5.56
N ALA A 65 7.87 3.35 -6.54
CA ALA A 65 7.96 2.30 -7.54
C ALA A 65 8.23 0.93 -6.89
N ARG A 66 9.14 0.89 -5.90
CA ARG A 66 9.45 -0.32 -5.14
C ARG A 66 8.25 -0.85 -4.38
N TRP A 67 7.52 0.02 -3.68
CA TRP A 67 6.32 -0.37 -2.93
C TRP A 67 5.19 -0.84 -3.84
N MET A 68 4.92 -0.12 -4.95
CA MET A 68 3.95 -0.58 -5.96
C MET A 68 4.31 -1.96 -6.50
N ALA A 69 5.57 -2.15 -6.91
CA ALA A 69 6.01 -3.42 -7.47
C ALA A 69 5.90 -4.56 -6.44
N ALA A 70 6.37 -4.35 -5.20
CA ALA A 70 6.35 -5.38 -4.17
C ALA A 70 4.93 -5.83 -3.79
N LEU A 71 4.00 -4.87 -3.68
CA LEU A 71 2.62 -5.16 -3.30
C LEU A 71 1.82 -5.75 -4.47
N MET A 72 2.03 -5.28 -5.71
CA MET A 72 1.34 -5.81 -6.90
C MET A 72 1.91 -7.15 -7.41
N HIS A 73 3.22 -7.39 -7.32
CA HIS A 73 3.80 -8.65 -7.78
C HIS A 73 3.41 -9.81 -6.88
N ARG A 74 3.32 -9.56 -5.57
CA ARG A 74 3.16 -10.61 -4.59
C ARG A 74 1.69 -11.02 -4.38
N GLU A 75 0.74 -10.21 -4.87
CA GLU A 75 -0.63 -10.64 -5.16
C GLU A 75 -0.67 -11.80 -6.18
N LYS A 76 0.27 -11.81 -7.16
CA LYS A 76 0.31 -12.84 -8.21
C LYS A 76 1.05 -14.12 -7.78
N GLU A 77 1.93 -14.03 -6.79
CA GLU A 77 2.57 -15.19 -6.18
C GLU A 77 1.58 -15.84 -5.19
N LYS A 78 0.66 -16.64 -5.71
CA LYS A 78 -0.15 -17.55 -4.87
C LYS A 78 0.78 -18.41 -3.99
N PRO A 79 0.43 -18.67 -2.72
CA PRO A 79 1.18 -19.62 -1.93
C PRO A 79 1.13 -20.97 -2.62
N ASP A 80 2.30 -21.50 -2.94
CA ASP A 80 2.48 -22.84 -3.48
C ASP A 80 1.95 -23.83 -2.42
N THR A 81 0.69 -24.24 -2.57
CA THR A 81 0.09 -25.27 -1.72
C THR A 81 0.56 -26.62 -2.26
N THR A 82 1.81 -26.98 -2.00
CA THR A 82 2.27 -28.35 -2.21
C THR A 82 2.19 -29.10 -0.87
N PRO A 83 1.13 -29.89 -0.61
CA PRO A 83 1.15 -30.84 0.48
C PRO A 83 2.10 -31.98 0.08
N LYS A 84 3.25 -32.08 0.75
CA LYS A 84 4.03 -33.33 0.73
C LYS A 84 3.27 -34.36 1.55
N GLY A 85 2.70 -35.35 0.86
CA GLY A 85 2.10 -36.54 1.45
C GLY A 85 3.11 -37.50 2.04
#